data_AF-A0A1I8IKV5-F1
#
_entry.id   AF-A0A1I8IKV5-F1
#
_cell.length_a   1.000
_cell.length_b   1.000
_cell.length_c   1.000
_cell.angle_alpha   90.00
_cell.angle_beta   90.00
_cell.angle_gamma   90.00
#
_symmetry.space_group_name_H-M   'P 1'
#
loop_
_entity.id
_entity.type
_entity.pdbx_description
1 polymer ?
#
loop_
_entity_poly.entity_id
_entity_poly.type
_entity_poly.pdbx_seq_one_letter_code
_entity_poly.pdbx_strand_id
1 'polypeptide(L)'
;RSWPAASQIPPPPLRYRYHRSEYLGSAHGLGGVLFALLAWPGPHLSPGGSVQASVDWLISVGAANGDGNVGPTLDEANVSELVHWCHGSPGLVHLYARAHRVWGGSRYLQAVQASADNAVWQRGLLRKGPGICHGVAGSGYAFLLLHRLLLRARQFAQFMLDSDEFRQGARRPDCPYSLFEGWAGTACFYADLASPELAAFPLFDAFD
;
A
#
# COMPACT_ATOMS: atom_id res chain seq x y z
N ARG A 1 -18.47 -15.21 -5.01
CA ARG A 1 -19.15 -14.14 -5.78
C ARG A 1 -18.16 -13.66 -6.82
N SER A 2 -18.50 -13.71 -8.10
CA SER A 2 -17.67 -13.16 -9.18
C SER A 2 -17.74 -11.64 -9.11
N TRP A 3 -16.58 -10.98 -9.02
CA TRP A 3 -16.49 -9.53 -9.13
C TRP A 3 -16.59 -9.13 -10.62
N PRO A 4 -17.23 -7.99 -10.96
CA PRO A 4 -17.20 -7.47 -12.33
C PRO A 4 -15.75 -7.18 -12.75
N ALA A 5 -15.46 -7.28 -14.04
CA ALA A 5 -14.14 -6.90 -14.56
C ALA A 5 -13.86 -5.43 -14.21
N ALA A 6 -12.61 -5.08 -13.87
CA ALA A 6 -12.27 -3.72 -13.43
C ALA A 6 -12.65 -2.62 -14.45
N SER A 7 -12.70 -2.95 -15.76
CA SER A 7 -13.17 -2.07 -16.83
C SER A 7 -14.68 -1.76 -16.81
N GLN A 8 -15.46 -2.46 -15.99
CA GLN A 8 -16.91 -2.26 -15.83
C GLN A 8 -17.25 -1.47 -14.55
N ILE A 9 -16.24 -1.12 -13.75
CA ILE A 9 -16.45 -0.30 -12.55
C ILE A 9 -16.51 1.17 -13.00
N PRO A 10 -17.61 1.91 -12.73
CA PRO A 10 -17.69 3.33 -13.06
C PRO A 10 -16.55 4.09 -12.37
N PRO A 11 -16.06 5.22 -12.92
CA PRO A 11 -14.96 5.97 -12.34
C PRO A 11 -15.28 6.45 -10.90
N PRO A 12 -14.25 6.69 -10.06
CA PRO A 12 -14.47 7.12 -8.69
C PRO A 12 -15.08 8.53 -8.65
N PRO A 13 -15.85 8.87 -7.61
CA PRO A 13 -16.41 10.22 -7.44
C PRO A 13 -15.37 11.33 -7.34
N LEU A 14 -14.19 11.04 -6.77
CA LEU A 14 -13.06 11.97 -6.69
C LEU A 14 -11.92 11.54 -7.61
N ARG A 15 -11.37 12.50 -8.35
CA ARG A 15 -10.29 12.30 -9.32
C ARG A 15 -9.27 13.42 -9.20
N TYR A 16 -7.99 13.06 -9.28
CA TYR A 16 -6.87 13.98 -9.22
C TYR A 16 -5.85 13.61 -10.28
N ARG A 17 -5.10 14.60 -10.78
CA ARG A 17 -4.16 14.42 -11.87
C ARG A 17 -2.81 15.02 -11.53
N TYR A 18 -1.74 14.26 -11.80
CA TYR A 18 -0.35 14.68 -11.66
C TYR A 18 0.43 14.27 -12.92
N HIS A 19 1.28 15.15 -13.45
CA HIS A 19 2.00 14.95 -14.72
C HIS A 19 1.13 14.35 -15.86
N ARG A 20 -0.10 14.86 -16.01
CA ARG A 20 -1.08 14.45 -17.04
C ARG A 20 -1.72 13.07 -16.83
N SER A 21 -1.39 12.33 -15.78
CA SER A 21 -1.96 11.04 -15.44
C SER A 21 -2.80 11.08 -14.17
N GLU A 22 -3.87 10.31 -14.13
CA GLU A 22 -4.71 10.13 -12.95
C GLU A 22 -4.21 8.92 -12.16
N TYR A 23 -3.18 9.16 -11.35
CA TYR A 23 -2.58 8.09 -10.55
C TYR A 23 -3.51 7.60 -9.44
N LEU A 24 -3.39 6.33 -9.08
CA LEU A 24 -4.20 5.70 -8.04
C LEU A 24 -3.43 5.42 -6.74
N GLY A 25 -2.10 5.31 -6.82
CA GLY A 25 -1.23 4.95 -5.69
C GLY A 25 -1.09 6.01 -4.60
N SER A 26 -0.28 5.71 -3.59
CA SER A 26 -0.17 6.54 -2.37
C SER A 26 0.78 7.73 -2.49
N ALA A 27 1.77 7.67 -3.38
CA ALA A 27 2.77 8.73 -3.49
C ALA A 27 2.25 9.99 -4.21
N HIS A 28 1.48 9.79 -5.29
CA HIS A 28 1.09 10.89 -6.20
C HIS A 28 -0.28 10.66 -6.83
N GLY A 29 -1.10 9.80 -6.22
CA GLY A 29 -2.40 9.42 -6.73
C GLY A 29 -3.55 9.61 -5.74
N LEU A 30 -4.72 9.13 -6.16
CA LEU A 30 -5.95 9.15 -5.38
C LEU A 30 -5.77 8.55 -3.99
N GLY A 31 -4.99 7.47 -3.85
CA GLY A 31 -4.72 6.83 -2.56
C GLY A 31 -4.08 7.78 -1.53
N GLY A 32 -3.08 8.56 -1.95
CA GLY A 32 -2.40 9.52 -1.09
C GLY A 32 -3.29 10.70 -0.71
N VAL A 33 -4.07 11.22 -1.68
CA VAL A 33 -5.02 12.32 -1.41
C VAL A 33 -6.11 11.89 -0.44
N LEU A 34 -6.70 10.72 -0.65
CA LEU A 34 -7.69 10.17 0.28
C LEU A 34 -7.09 9.98 1.66
N PHE A 35 -5.87 9.43 1.76
CA PHE A 35 -5.21 9.25 3.04
C PHE A 35 -5.06 10.58 3.80
N ALA A 36 -4.62 11.63 3.11
CA ALA A 36 -4.52 12.98 3.69
C ALA A 36 -5.88 13.53 4.14
N LEU A 37 -6.96 13.30 3.37
CA LEU A 37 -8.31 13.70 3.76
C LEU A 37 -8.79 12.93 5.00
N LEU A 38 -8.45 11.64 5.12
CA LEU A 38 -8.73 10.84 6.32
C LEU A 38 -7.85 11.23 7.52
N ALA A 39 -6.74 11.96 7.29
CA ALA A 39 -5.87 12.45 8.34
C ALA A 39 -6.40 13.70 9.04
N TRP A 40 -7.35 14.40 8.42
CA TRP A 40 -7.90 15.63 8.95
C TRP A 40 -9.38 15.47 9.33
N PRO A 41 -9.76 15.63 10.61
CA PRO A 41 -11.16 15.59 11.02
C PRO A 41 -12.00 16.66 10.30
N GLY A 42 -13.20 16.29 9.84
CA GLY A 42 -14.09 17.24 9.19
C GLY A 42 -15.37 16.61 8.62
N PRO A 43 -16.31 17.44 8.13
CA PRO A 43 -17.60 16.97 7.62
C PRO A 43 -17.48 16.09 6.37
N HIS A 44 -16.37 16.16 5.64
CA HIS A 44 -16.07 15.30 4.49
C HIS A 44 -15.91 13.82 4.86
N LEU A 45 -15.73 13.51 6.16
CA LEU A 45 -15.68 12.14 6.68
C LEU A 45 -17.06 11.57 7.01
N SER A 46 -18.14 12.30 6.72
CA SER A 46 -19.50 11.76 6.92
C SER A 46 -19.70 10.48 6.10
N PRO A 47 -20.23 9.39 6.69
CA PRO A 47 -20.48 8.15 5.97
C PRO A 47 -21.34 8.35 4.72
N GLY A 48 -21.03 7.62 3.64
CA GLY A 48 -21.70 7.71 2.35
C GLY A 48 -21.27 8.87 1.46
N GLY A 49 -20.33 9.73 1.91
CA GLY A 49 -19.77 10.82 1.11
C GLY A 49 -18.81 10.37 0.01
N SER A 50 -18.43 11.31 -0.87
CA SER A 50 -17.53 11.05 -2.00
C SER A 50 -16.14 10.53 -1.59
N VAL A 51 -15.65 10.89 -0.40
CA VAL A 51 -14.38 10.39 0.15
C VAL A 51 -14.45 8.89 0.42
N GLN A 52 -15.46 8.46 1.19
CA GLN A 52 -15.69 7.04 1.47
C GLN A 52 -15.96 6.26 0.18
N ALA A 53 -16.82 6.78 -0.70
CA ALA A 53 -17.12 6.15 -1.98
C ALA A 53 -15.88 5.98 -2.88
N SER A 54 -14.90 6.89 -2.81
CA SER A 54 -13.65 6.78 -3.58
C SER A 54 -12.66 5.78 -2.97
N VAL A 55 -12.59 5.67 -1.64
CA VAL A 55 -11.86 4.57 -0.97
C VAL A 55 -12.48 3.23 -1.33
N ASP A 56 -13.81 3.18 -1.30
CA ASP A 56 -14.58 1.99 -1.60
C ASP A 56 -14.38 1.53 -3.04
N TRP A 57 -14.28 2.48 -3.96
CA TRP A 57 -13.96 2.22 -5.36
C TRP A 57 -12.59 1.56 -5.54
N LEU A 58 -11.53 2.04 -4.86
CA LEU A 58 -10.19 1.43 -4.91
C LEU A 58 -10.22 -0.03 -4.43
N ILE A 59 -11.00 -0.33 -3.39
CA ILE A 59 -11.21 -1.69 -2.89
C ILE A 59 -11.93 -2.55 -3.93
N SER A 60 -12.96 -2.02 -4.58
CA SER A 60 -13.67 -2.73 -5.66
C SER A 60 -12.77 -3.03 -6.85
N VAL A 61 -11.89 -2.11 -7.24
CA VAL A 61 -10.89 -2.35 -8.29
C VAL A 61 -9.93 -3.46 -7.88
N GLY A 62 -9.37 -3.40 -6.67
CA GLY A 62 -8.48 -4.44 -6.17
C GLY A 62 -9.15 -5.82 -6.11
N ALA A 63 -10.42 -5.86 -5.72
CA ALA A 63 -11.22 -7.09 -5.70
C ALA A 63 -11.48 -7.63 -7.12
N ALA A 64 -11.76 -6.75 -8.09
CA ALA A 64 -11.94 -7.11 -9.49
C ALA A 64 -10.66 -7.63 -10.15
N ASN A 65 -9.49 -7.14 -9.73
CA ASN A 65 -8.19 -7.65 -10.15
C ASN A 65 -7.86 -9.03 -9.53
N GLY A 66 -8.61 -9.45 -8.51
CA GLY A 66 -8.54 -10.78 -7.90
C GLY A 66 -7.49 -10.95 -6.80
N ASP A 67 -6.52 -10.05 -6.68
CA ASP A 67 -5.43 -10.11 -5.70
C ASP A 67 -5.40 -8.92 -4.73
N GLY A 68 -6.36 -8.00 -4.83
CA GLY A 68 -6.41 -6.80 -3.99
C GLY A 68 -5.39 -5.73 -4.38
N ASN A 69 -4.71 -5.86 -5.52
CA ASN A 69 -3.81 -4.84 -6.04
C ASN A 69 -4.49 -3.97 -7.10
N VAL A 70 -4.04 -2.72 -7.20
CA VAL A 70 -4.61 -1.70 -8.06
C VAL A 70 -3.50 -1.18 -8.97
N GLY A 71 -3.81 -1.00 -10.25
CA GLY A 71 -2.84 -0.47 -11.19
C GLY A 71 -2.41 0.97 -10.89
N PRO A 72 -1.37 1.46 -11.59
CA PRO A 72 -0.76 2.75 -11.27
C PRO A 72 -1.66 3.95 -11.58
N THR A 73 -2.47 3.87 -12.64
CA THR A 73 -3.30 4.96 -13.15
C THR A 73 -4.74 4.51 -13.37
N LEU A 74 -5.68 5.46 -13.53
CA LEU A 74 -7.08 5.17 -13.80
C LEU A 74 -7.28 4.37 -15.09
N ASP A 75 -6.55 4.71 -16.16
CA ASP A 75 -6.61 4.02 -17.44
C ASP A 75 -6.01 2.60 -17.37
N GLU A 76 -5.10 2.38 -16.43
CA GLU A 76 -4.43 1.11 -16.19
C GLU A 76 -4.90 0.46 -14.89
N ALA A 77 -6.08 0.79 -14.38
CA ALA A 77 -6.53 0.36 -13.06
C ALA A 77 -6.56 -1.18 -12.90
N ASN A 78 -6.74 -1.89 -14.01
CA ASN A 78 -6.73 -3.35 -14.11
C ASN A 78 -5.34 -3.98 -14.34
N VAL A 79 -4.30 -3.16 -14.56
CA VAL A 79 -2.92 -3.62 -14.80
C VAL A 79 -2.23 -3.77 -13.45
N SER A 80 -2.34 -4.96 -12.87
CA SER A 80 -1.86 -5.28 -11.52
C SER A 80 -0.34 -5.59 -11.47
N GLU A 81 0.51 -4.93 -12.25
CA GLU A 81 1.95 -5.28 -12.29
C GLU A 81 2.76 -4.71 -11.13
N LEU A 82 2.54 -3.44 -10.78
CA LEU A 82 3.30 -2.76 -9.74
C LEU A 82 2.75 -3.08 -8.35
N VAL A 83 3.63 -3.57 -7.47
CA VAL A 83 3.33 -3.88 -6.06
C VAL A 83 4.28 -3.05 -5.21
N HIS A 84 4.07 -1.73 -5.21
CA HIS A 84 4.92 -0.74 -4.54
C HIS A 84 4.11 0.13 -3.58
N TRP A 85 4.77 0.81 -2.64
CA TRP A 85 4.09 1.83 -1.83
C TRP A 85 3.60 2.99 -2.71
N CYS A 86 4.45 3.45 -3.65
CA CYS A 86 4.08 4.55 -4.54
C CYS A 86 2.98 4.18 -5.56
N HIS A 87 2.89 2.92 -5.97
CA HIS A 87 1.92 2.42 -6.94
C HIS A 87 1.50 0.99 -6.57
N GLY A 88 0.25 0.83 -6.15
CA GLY A 88 -0.34 -0.46 -5.82
C GLY A 88 -0.58 -0.69 -4.33
N SER A 89 -0.82 -1.95 -4.00
CA SER A 89 -1.37 -2.36 -2.71
C SER A 89 -0.49 -2.09 -1.51
N PRO A 90 0.86 -2.18 -1.54
CA PRO A 90 1.67 -1.87 -0.36
C PRO A 90 1.46 -0.46 0.18
N GLY A 91 1.07 0.49 -0.67
CA GLY A 91 0.68 1.83 -0.21
C GLY A 91 -0.79 1.88 0.21
N LEU A 92 -1.67 1.34 -0.64
CA LEU A 92 -3.12 1.45 -0.42
C LEU A 92 -3.61 0.74 0.85
N VAL A 93 -2.90 -0.27 1.35
CA VAL A 93 -3.25 -0.90 2.63
C VAL A 93 -3.23 0.08 3.80
N HIS A 94 -2.35 1.09 3.78
CA HIS A 94 -2.31 2.12 4.83
C HIS A 94 -3.56 3.02 4.77
N LEU A 95 -4.03 3.35 3.56
CA LEU A 95 -5.32 4.02 3.36
C LEU A 95 -6.48 3.17 3.90
N TYR A 96 -6.51 1.87 3.60
CA TYR A 96 -7.58 1.00 4.07
C TYR A 96 -7.56 0.83 5.59
N ALA A 97 -6.39 0.69 6.20
CA ALA A 97 -6.24 0.66 7.66
C ALA A 97 -6.76 1.96 8.30
N ARG A 98 -6.40 3.12 7.74
CA ARG A 98 -6.89 4.42 8.20
C ARG A 98 -8.41 4.55 8.02
N ALA A 99 -8.95 4.09 6.89
CA ALA A 99 -10.40 4.05 6.65
C ALA A 99 -11.15 3.19 7.67
N HIS A 100 -10.57 2.05 8.07
CA HIS A 100 -11.11 1.24 9.16
C HIS A 100 -11.12 2.00 10.49
N ARG A 101 -10.05 2.74 10.82
CA ARG A 101 -9.98 3.58 12.02
C ARG A 101 -11.05 4.68 12.02
N VAL A 102 -11.29 5.32 10.88
CA VAL A 102 -12.24 6.44 10.75
C VAL A 102 -13.70 5.97 10.73
N TRP A 103 -14.03 4.96 9.92
CA TRP A 103 -15.42 4.55 9.67
C TRP A 103 -15.81 3.19 10.27
N GLY A 104 -14.86 2.45 10.84
CA GLY A 104 -15.07 1.06 11.23
C GLY A 104 -15.35 0.16 10.04
N GLY A 105 -16.02 -0.97 10.27
CA GLY A 105 -16.47 -1.87 9.19
C GLY A 105 -15.41 -2.88 8.74
N SER A 106 -15.84 -4.15 8.62
CA SER A 106 -14.97 -5.28 8.28
C SER A 106 -14.41 -5.22 6.86
N ARG A 107 -15.09 -4.53 5.93
CA ARG A 107 -14.66 -4.37 4.53
C ARG A 107 -13.24 -3.84 4.36
N TYR A 108 -12.84 -2.87 5.18
CA TYR A 108 -11.53 -2.24 5.07
C TYR A 108 -10.43 -3.15 5.60
N LEU A 109 -10.66 -3.82 6.75
CA LEU A 109 -9.76 -4.85 7.27
C LEU A 109 -9.61 -6.03 6.29
N GLN A 110 -10.71 -6.44 5.65
CA GLN A 110 -10.68 -7.48 4.61
C GLN A 110 -9.87 -7.03 3.39
N ALA A 111 -9.95 -5.75 3.00
CA ALA A 111 -9.12 -5.20 1.94
C ALA A 111 -7.63 -5.20 2.31
N VAL A 112 -7.28 -4.74 3.53
CA VAL A 112 -5.90 -4.81 4.04
C VAL A 112 -5.40 -6.26 3.99
N GLN A 113 -6.20 -7.20 4.50
CA GLN A 113 -5.84 -8.61 4.51
C GLN A 113 -5.66 -9.17 3.10
N ALA A 114 -6.62 -8.97 2.20
CA ALA A 114 -6.58 -9.51 0.85
C ALA A 114 -5.36 -8.96 0.07
N SER A 115 -5.11 -7.66 0.16
CA SER A 115 -3.93 -7.03 -0.42
C SER A 115 -2.62 -7.62 0.13
N ALA A 116 -2.51 -7.78 1.45
CA ALA A 116 -1.32 -8.35 2.08
C ALA A 116 -1.12 -9.84 1.74
N ASP A 117 -2.19 -10.64 1.82
CA ASP A 117 -2.16 -12.10 1.62
C ASP A 117 -1.92 -12.50 0.16
N ASN A 118 -2.48 -11.74 -0.80
CA ASN A 118 -2.53 -12.15 -2.20
C ASN A 118 -1.55 -11.37 -3.07
N ALA A 119 -1.44 -10.05 -2.90
CA ALA A 119 -0.54 -9.24 -3.73
C ALA A 119 0.85 -9.09 -3.10
N VAL A 120 0.92 -8.60 -1.85
CA VAL A 120 2.21 -8.31 -1.20
C VAL A 120 2.98 -9.59 -0.88
N TRP A 121 2.32 -10.62 -0.34
CA TRP A 121 2.99 -11.88 -0.03
C TRP A 121 3.54 -12.59 -1.27
N GLN A 122 2.80 -12.59 -2.38
CA GLN A 122 3.21 -13.29 -3.60
C GLN A 122 4.25 -12.52 -4.42
N ARG A 123 4.25 -11.18 -4.37
CA ARG A 123 5.01 -10.34 -5.32
C ARG A 123 5.77 -9.17 -4.69
N GLY A 124 5.76 -9.04 -3.36
CA GLY A 124 6.41 -7.95 -2.62
C GLY A 124 7.91 -8.14 -2.34
N LEU A 125 8.49 -9.29 -2.70
CA LEU A 125 9.95 -9.50 -2.69
C LEU A 125 10.56 -8.89 -3.96
N LEU A 126 10.64 -7.57 -3.99
CA LEU A 126 10.99 -6.79 -5.17
C LEU A 126 12.50 -6.83 -5.48
N ARG A 127 12.85 -7.09 -6.75
CA ARG A 127 14.22 -6.92 -7.28
C ARG A 127 14.67 -5.45 -7.36
N LYS A 128 13.82 -4.49 -7.00
CA LYS A 128 14.11 -3.06 -7.12
C LYS A 128 15.00 -2.52 -5.99
N GLY A 129 15.13 -3.25 -4.87
CA GLY A 129 16.05 -2.90 -3.80
C GLY A 129 15.41 -2.94 -2.41
N PRO A 130 16.13 -2.43 -1.39
CA PRO A 130 15.75 -2.56 0.01
C PRO A 130 14.75 -1.48 0.48
N GLY A 131 14.62 -0.36 -0.24
CA GLY A 131 13.91 0.84 0.24
C GLY A 131 12.41 0.70 0.48
N ILE A 132 11.80 1.77 0.98
CA ILE A 132 10.39 1.78 1.40
C ILE A 132 9.42 2.30 0.33
N CYS A 133 9.87 3.06 -0.67
CA CYS A 133 8.99 3.58 -1.73
C CYS A 133 8.50 2.46 -2.68
N HIS A 134 9.40 1.56 -3.03
CA HIS A 134 9.20 0.51 -4.02
C HIS A 134 10.27 -0.59 -3.88
N GLY A 135 10.60 -0.94 -2.64
CA GLY A 135 11.52 -2.02 -2.29
C GLY A 135 10.91 -2.94 -1.24
N VAL A 136 11.68 -3.96 -0.85
CA VAL A 136 11.19 -5.04 0.02
C VAL A 136 10.75 -4.52 1.39
N ALA A 137 11.46 -3.55 1.99
CA ALA A 137 11.05 -3.00 3.28
C ALA A 137 9.68 -2.31 3.21
N GLY A 138 9.41 -1.57 2.14
CA GLY A 138 8.12 -0.92 1.90
C GLY A 138 6.97 -1.91 1.79
N SER A 139 7.20 -3.03 1.09
CA SER A 139 6.26 -4.15 1.07
C SER A 139 6.09 -4.80 2.44
N GLY A 140 7.17 -4.92 3.22
CA GLY A 140 7.14 -5.46 4.58
C GLY A 140 6.24 -4.68 5.55
N TYR A 141 6.20 -3.35 5.43
CA TYR A 141 5.33 -2.49 6.24
C TYR A 141 3.83 -2.84 6.13
N ALA A 142 3.38 -3.36 4.98
CA ALA A 142 2.00 -3.80 4.81
C ALA A 142 1.58 -4.87 5.84
N PHE A 143 2.53 -5.72 6.27
CA PHE A 143 2.28 -6.77 7.26
C PHE A 143 2.29 -6.25 8.70
N LEU A 144 2.93 -5.11 8.98
CA LEU A 144 2.94 -4.52 10.32
C LEU A 144 1.57 -3.93 10.71
N LEU A 145 0.73 -3.62 9.73
CA LEU A 145 -0.64 -3.13 9.95
C LEU A 145 -1.57 -4.15 10.65
N LEU A 146 -1.23 -5.44 10.62
CA LEU A 146 -2.03 -6.51 11.22
C LEU A 146 -1.13 -7.41 12.07
N HIS A 147 -1.33 -7.42 13.39
CA HIS A 147 -0.51 -8.21 14.33
C HIS A 147 -0.32 -9.69 13.91
N ARG A 148 -1.37 -10.35 13.40
CA ARG A 148 -1.30 -11.74 12.92
C ARG A 148 -0.35 -11.96 11.73
N LEU A 149 0.04 -10.91 11.02
CA LEU A 149 0.93 -10.97 9.86
C LEU A 149 2.39 -10.63 10.22
N LEU A 150 2.69 -10.37 11.50
CA LEU A 150 4.03 -10.00 11.95
C LEU A 150 5.12 -11.01 11.55
N LEU A 151 4.79 -12.30 11.48
CA LEU A 151 5.73 -13.33 11.01
C LEU A 151 6.15 -13.06 9.55
N ARG A 152 5.24 -12.61 8.68
CA ARG A 152 5.56 -12.27 7.29
C ARG A 152 6.41 -11.03 7.17
N ALA A 153 6.17 -10.02 8.01
CA ALA A 153 7.04 -8.86 8.12
C ALA A 153 8.48 -9.29 8.45
N ARG A 154 8.65 -10.20 9.43
CA ARG A 154 9.96 -10.78 9.79
C ARG A 154 10.60 -11.57 8.64
N GLN A 155 9.82 -12.31 7.87
CA GLN A 155 10.33 -13.03 6.69
C GLN A 155 10.84 -12.09 5.59
N PHE A 156 10.16 -10.96 5.36
CA PHE A 156 10.64 -9.92 4.43
C PHE A 156 11.94 -9.28 4.92
N ALA A 157 12.02 -9.02 6.22
CA ALA A 157 13.25 -8.56 6.87
C ALA A 157 14.41 -9.57 6.71
N GLN A 158 14.15 -10.85 6.97
CA GLN A 158 15.13 -11.92 6.84
C GLN A 158 15.59 -12.13 5.40
N PHE A 159 14.67 -12.02 4.43
CA PHE A 159 15.02 -12.09 3.01
C PHE A 159 16.07 -11.04 2.64
N MET A 160 15.92 -9.79 3.12
CA MET A 160 16.92 -8.73 2.87
C MET A 160 18.26 -8.96 3.60
N LEU A 161 18.23 -9.55 4.80
CA LEU A 161 19.45 -9.79 5.60
C LEU A 161 20.28 -10.95 5.03
N ASP A 162 19.61 -12.08 4.79
CA ASP A 162 20.28 -13.39 4.78
C ASP A 162 20.21 -14.12 3.44
N SER A 163 19.35 -13.69 2.50
CA SER A 163 19.17 -14.41 1.24
C SER A 163 20.20 -14.00 0.18
N ASP A 164 20.78 -15.01 -0.47
CA ASP A 164 21.62 -14.79 -1.67
C ASP A 164 20.80 -14.27 -2.84
N GLU A 165 19.52 -14.63 -2.92
CA GLU A 165 18.60 -14.13 -3.92
C GLU A 165 18.45 -12.60 -3.85
N PHE A 166 18.32 -12.02 -2.66
CA PHE A 166 18.31 -10.57 -2.50
C PHE A 166 19.69 -9.97 -2.83
N ARG A 167 20.77 -10.52 -2.26
CA ARG A 167 22.14 -9.98 -2.46
C ARG A 167 22.56 -9.93 -3.92
N GLN A 168 22.17 -10.93 -4.71
CA GLN A 168 22.55 -11.04 -6.12
C GLN A 168 21.51 -10.41 -7.06
N GLY A 169 20.23 -10.44 -6.69
CA GLY A 169 19.13 -10.04 -7.55
C GLY A 169 18.62 -8.61 -7.35
N ALA A 170 18.93 -7.97 -6.21
CA ALA A 170 18.47 -6.61 -5.92
C ALA A 170 19.27 -5.57 -6.71
N ARG A 171 18.55 -4.63 -7.33
CA ARG A 171 19.15 -3.44 -7.94
C ARG A 171 19.66 -2.48 -6.87
N ARG A 172 20.78 -1.81 -7.17
CA ARG A 172 21.28 -0.69 -6.37
C ARG A 172 20.35 0.52 -6.59
N PRO A 173 19.81 1.13 -5.52
CA PRO A 173 19.02 2.35 -5.64
C PRO A 173 19.85 3.56 -6.11
N ASP A 174 19.20 4.56 -6.69
CA ASP A 174 19.86 5.79 -7.15
C ASP A 174 20.48 6.56 -5.97
N CYS A 175 19.76 6.63 -4.83
CA CYS A 175 20.25 7.13 -3.56
C CYS A 175 20.32 6.02 -2.49
N PRO A 176 21.39 5.19 -2.43
CA PRO A 176 21.45 3.95 -1.65
C PRO A 176 21.25 4.08 -0.13
N TYR A 177 21.44 5.28 0.41
CA TYR A 177 21.33 5.55 1.85
C TYR A 177 20.20 6.53 2.19
N SER A 178 19.36 6.88 1.21
CA SER A 178 18.20 7.76 1.44
C SER A 178 17.07 7.02 2.18
N LEU A 179 16.14 7.80 2.74
CA LEU A 179 14.97 7.25 3.44
C LEU A 179 14.07 6.42 2.51
N PHE A 180 13.69 6.95 1.35
CA PHE A 180 12.66 6.30 0.51
C PHE A 180 13.19 5.23 -0.43
N GLU A 181 14.42 5.34 -0.92
CA GLU A 181 14.99 4.38 -1.88
C GLU A 181 16.00 3.42 -1.25
N GLY A 182 16.69 3.90 -0.22
CA GLY A 182 17.88 3.26 0.33
C GLY A 182 17.67 2.57 1.66
N TRP A 183 18.81 2.21 2.27
CA TRP A 183 18.88 1.47 3.52
C TRP A 183 18.38 2.23 4.74
N ALA A 184 18.26 3.57 4.69
CA ALA A 184 17.73 4.33 5.83
C ALA A 184 16.25 3.99 6.08
N GLY A 185 15.43 3.81 5.04
CA GLY A 185 14.06 3.34 5.21
C GLY A 185 13.98 1.88 5.68
N THR A 186 14.92 1.05 5.25
CA THR A 186 15.03 -0.34 5.74
C THR A 186 15.41 -0.38 7.21
N ALA A 187 16.26 0.53 7.69
CA ALA A 187 16.57 0.66 9.10
C ALA A 187 15.34 1.05 9.93
N CYS A 188 14.49 1.96 9.43
CA CYS A 188 13.18 2.24 10.06
C CYS A 188 12.32 0.98 10.15
N PHE A 189 12.23 0.21 9.06
CA PHE A 189 11.46 -1.05 9.05
C PHE A 189 11.98 -2.06 10.08
N TYR A 190 13.30 -2.21 10.23
CA TYR A 190 13.88 -3.07 11.27
C TYR A 190 13.62 -2.56 12.69
N ALA A 191 13.70 -1.25 12.91
CA ALA A 191 13.37 -0.66 14.20
C ALA A 191 11.89 -0.92 14.57
N ASP A 192 10.98 -0.72 13.63
CA ASP A 192 9.56 -0.97 13.81
C ASP A 192 9.23 -2.45 14.01
N LEU A 193 10.01 -3.36 13.42
CA LEU A 193 9.90 -4.80 13.69
C LEU A 193 10.27 -5.18 15.13
N ALA A 194 11.14 -4.39 15.78
CA ALA A 194 11.52 -4.60 17.17
C ALA A 194 10.43 -4.12 18.16
N SER A 195 9.57 -3.20 17.73
CA SER A 195 8.43 -2.70 18.51
C SER A 195 7.19 -2.53 17.62
N PRO A 196 6.57 -3.64 17.15
CA PRO A 196 5.52 -3.61 16.14
C PRO A 196 4.27 -2.81 16.53
N GLU A 197 4.02 -2.67 17.83
CA GLU A 197 2.93 -1.85 18.38
C GLU A 197 3.13 -0.34 18.19
N LEU A 198 4.36 0.10 17.93
CA LEU A 198 4.74 1.48 17.63
C LEU A 198 5.02 1.70 16.13
N ALA A 199 4.89 0.67 15.31
CA ALA A 199 5.28 0.70 13.92
C ALA A 199 4.43 1.68 13.10
N ALA A 200 5.09 2.59 12.40
CA ALA A 200 4.45 3.54 11.50
C ALA A 200 5.26 3.66 10.22
N PHE A 201 4.60 3.58 9.05
CA PHE A 201 5.29 3.85 7.80
C PHE A 201 5.81 5.30 7.83
N PRO A 202 7.11 5.55 7.59
CA PRO A 202 7.68 6.88 7.72
C PRO A 202 6.92 7.93 6.90
N LEU A 203 6.43 8.97 7.58
CA LEU A 203 5.63 10.08 6.99
C LEU A 203 4.25 9.66 6.42
N PHE A 204 3.76 8.46 6.74
CA PHE A 204 2.49 7.93 6.24
C PHE A 204 1.80 7.01 7.28
N ASP A 205 1.57 7.53 8.48
CA ASP A 205 1.01 6.75 9.61
C ASP A 205 -0.51 6.55 9.54
N ALA A 206 -0.94 5.29 9.58
CA ALA A 206 -2.35 4.91 9.56
C ALA A 206 -3.07 5.08 10.91
N PHE A 207 -2.33 5.24 12.02
CA PHE A 207 -2.87 5.13 13.39
C PHE A 207 -2.64 6.34 14.31
N ASP A 208 -2.01 7.41 13.81
CA ASP A 208 -1.79 8.75 14.41
C ASP A 208 -0.48 8.97 15.18
#